data_AF-A0A1Y3EZA3-F1
#
_entry.id   AF-A0A1Y3EZA3-F1
#
_cell.length_a   1.000
_cell.length_b   1.000
_cell.length_c   1.000
_cell.angle_alpha   90.00
_cell.angle_beta   90.00
_cell.angle_gamma   90.00
#
_symmetry.space_group_name_H-M   'P 1'
#
loop_
_entity.id
_entity.type
_entity.pdbx_description
1 polymer ?
#
loop_
_entity_poly.entity_id
_entity_poly.type
_entity_poly.pdbx_seq_one_letter_code
_entity_poly.pdbx_strand_id
1 'polypeptide(L)'
;MWLKENVSVTALSSAEMRGELQLRCDAEGYDEPLYRWYHNGHRLRRSERVTWRGRRLTVHAVTVHDNGVYSCEAENSAGIVRSFEDYVLSLPVR
;
A
#
# COMPACT_ATOMS: atom_id res chain seq x y z
N MET A 1 -10.03 -17.29 -14.97
CA MET A 1 -9.82 -16.24 -13.95
C MET A 1 -8.33 -16.22 -13.63
N TRP A 2 -7.70 -15.05 -13.54
CA TRP A 2 -6.27 -14.94 -13.25
C TRP A 2 -6.01 -13.74 -12.34
N LEU A 3 -4.93 -13.81 -11.58
CA LEU A 3 -4.42 -12.76 -10.71
C LEU A 3 -2.90 -12.82 -10.80
N LYS A 4 -2.26 -11.67 -11.00
CA LYS A 4 -0.80 -11.55 -11.05
C LYS A 4 -0.19 -12.01 -9.73
N GLU A 5 0.77 -12.93 -9.78
CA GLU A 5 1.45 -13.46 -8.58
C GLU A 5 2.53 -12.50 -8.08
N ASN A 6 3.21 -11.80 -8.99
CA ASN A 6 4.25 -10.84 -8.64
C ASN A 6 3.64 -9.44 -8.43
N VAL A 7 2.95 -9.25 -7.30
CA VAL A 7 2.46 -7.95 -6.82
C VAL A 7 3.51 -7.16 -6.05
N SER A 8 3.82 -5.93 -6.47
CA SER A 8 4.76 -5.04 -5.75
C SER A 8 4.08 -3.79 -5.23
N VAL A 9 4.69 -3.14 -4.24
CA VAL A 9 4.26 -1.83 -3.74
C VAL A 9 5.26 -0.77 -4.19
N THR A 10 4.78 0.23 -4.93
CA THR A 10 5.59 1.34 -5.44
C THR A 10 5.13 2.67 -4.88
N ALA A 11 6.07 3.58 -4.56
CA ALA A 11 5.73 4.96 -4.24
C ALA A 11 5.45 5.76 -5.50
N LEU A 12 4.40 6.57 -5.45
CA LEU A 12 4.02 7.49 -6.53
C LEU A 12 4.68 8.87 -6.37
N SER A 13 5.15 9.20 -5.17
CA SER A 13 5.85 10.44 -4.83
C SER A 13 6.85 10.21 -3.71
N SER A 14 7.82 11.12 -3.58
CA SER A 14 8.69 11.17 -2.40
C SER A 14 7.86 11.55 -1.17
N ALA A 15 8.05 10.80 -0.09
CA ALA A 15 7.40 11.08 1.19
C ALA A 15 8.23 12.08 2.00
N GLU A 16 7.56 13.06 2.59
CA GLU A 16 8.18 14.08 3.42
C GLU A 16 7.39 14.26 4.71
N MET A 17 8.05 14.67 5.80
CA MET A 17 7.36 15.00 7.05
C MET A 17 6.30 16.07 6.81
N ARG A 18 5.10 15.84 7.35
CA ARG A 18 3.88 16.65 7.17
C ARG A 18 3.30 16.65 5.75
N GLY A 19 3.96 15.99 4.80
CA GLY A 19 3.49 15.80 3.43
C GLY A 19 2.56 14.61 3.29
N GLU A 20 2.42 14.11 2.06
CA GLU A 20 1.65 12.91 1.73
C GLU A 20 2.56 11.78 1.26
N LEU A 21 2.27 10.56 1.70
CA LEU A 21 2.80 9.34 1.11
C LEU A 21 1.72 8.75 0.22
N GLN A 22 2.02 8.59 -1.06
CA GLN A 22 1.15 7.89 -2.01
C GLN A 22 1.81 6.61 -2.48
N LEU A 23 1.16 5.48 -2.22
CA LEU A 23 1.62 4.15 -2.64
C LEU A 23 0.64 3.53 -3.64
N ARG A 24 1.16 2.67 -4.51
CA ARG A 24 0.40 1.88 -5.47
C ARG A 24 0.74 0.41 -5.34
N CYS A 25 -0.31 -0.42 -5.31
CA CYS A 25 -0.19 -1.87 -5.37
C CYS A 25 -0.25 -2.31 -6.84
N ASP A 26 0.85 -2.85 -7.35
CA ASP A 26 1.02 -3.31 -8.72
C ASP A 26 0.47 -4.72 -8.93
N ALA A 27 -0.83 -4.89 -8.65
CA ALA A 27 -1.60 -6.10 -8.96
C ALA A 27 -2.53 -5.88 -10.15
N GLU A 28 -2.65 -6.92 -10.97
CA GLU A 28 -3.54 -6.99 -12.12
C GLU A 28 -4.26 -8.33 -12.08
N GLY A 29 -5.48 -8.36 -12.61
CA GLY A 29 -6.29 -9.57 -12.67
C GLY A 29 -7.32 -9.46 -13.78
N TYR A 30 -8.06 -10.55 -13.98
CA TYR A 30 -9.15 -10.58 -14.96
C TYR A 30 -10.19 -9.47 -14.70
N ASP A 31 -10.63 -9.35 -13.44
CA ASP A 31 -11.38 -8.21 -12.92
C ASP A 31 -10.48 -7.37 -12.01
N GLU A 32 -10.78 -6.07 -11.86
CA GLU A 32 -10.07 -5.18 -10.92
C GLU A 32 -10.11 -5.79 -9.50
N PRO A 33 -8.95 -6.12 -8.90
CA PRO A 33 -8.92 -6.73 -7.59
C PRO A 33 -9.44 -5.81 -6.49
N LEU A 34 -9.90 -6.41 -5.40
CA LEU A 34 -10.07 -5.74 -4.12
C LEU A 34 -8.72 -5.62 -3.42
N TYR A 35 -8.38 -4.42 -2.97
CA TYR A 35 -7.09 -4.14 -2.34
C TYR A 35 -7.22 -3.92 -0.84
N ARG A 36 -6.37 -4.62 -0.07
CA ARG A 36 -6.17 -4.41 1.38
C ARG A 36 -4.74 -3.98 1.62
N TRP A 37 -4.55 -3.01 2.51
CA TRP A 37 -3.25 -2.45 2.84
C TRP A 37 -2.84 -2.79 4.26
N TYR A 38 -1.53 -2.93 4.45
CA TYR A 38 -0.92 -3.30 5.71
C TYR A 38 0.27 -2.39 6.00
N HIS A 39 0.48 -2.08 7.28
CA HIS A 39 1.67 -1.40 7.79
C HIS A 39 2.26 -2.24 8.91
N ASN A 40 3.52 -2.62 8.78
CA ASN A 40 4.22 -3.52 9.71
C ASN A 40 3.44 -4.80 10.00
N GLY A 41 2.84 -5.40 8.96
CA GLY A 41 2.02 -6.61 9.07
C GLY A 41 0.60 -6.40 9.60
N HIS A 42 0.26 -5.21 10.10
CA HIS A 42 -1.07 -4.91 10.62
C HIS A 42 -1.98 -4.30 9.55
N ARG A 43 -3.20 -4.80 9.45
CA ARG A 43 -4.18 -4.31 8.45
C ARG A 43 -4.55 -2.85 8.75
N LEU A 44 -4.33 -1.98 7.78
CA LEU A 44 -4.73 -0.58 7.87
C LEU A 44 -6.25 -0.43 7.82
N ARG A 45 -6.75 0.60 8.52
CA ARG A 45 -8.16 1.01 8.51
C ARG A 45 -8.27 2.39 7.90
N ARG A 46 -9.36 2.62 7.16
CA ARG A 46 -9.64 3.94 6.60
C ARG A 46 -9.89 4.94 7.73
N SER A 47 -9.36 6.13 7.58
CA SER A 47 -9.57 7.29 8.45
C SER A 47 -9.43 8.57 7.62
N GLU A 48 -9.58 9.73 8.25
CA GLU A 48 -9.29 11.02 7.59
C GLU A 48 -7.82 11.12 7.14
N ARG A 49 -6.91 10.44 7.85
CA ARG A 49 -5.46 10.43 7.56
C ARG A 49 -5.07 9.35 6.56
N VAL A 50 -5.72 8.18 6.59
CA VAL A 50 -5.37 7.01 5.79
C VAL A 50 -6.52 6.68 4.86
N THR A 51 -6.35 6.94 3.57
CA THR A 51 -7.38 6.70 2.55
C THR A 51 -6.84 5.80 1.46
N TRP A 52 -7.71 5.06 0.78
CA TRP A 52 -7.32 4.34 -0.43
C TRP A 52 -8.47 4.19 -1.40
N ARG A 53 -8.15 4.28 -2.70
CA ARG A 53 -9.09 4.17 -3.81
C ARG A 53 -8.51 3.20 -4.85
N GLY A 54 -9.20 2.07 -5.04
CA GLY A 54 -8.65 0.94 -5.79
C GLY A 54 -7.26 0.55 -5.26
N ARG A 55 -6.30 0.48 -6.17
CA ARG A 55 -4.91 0.12 -5.91
C ARG A 55 -4.02 1.21 -5.31
N ARG A 56 -4.55 2.39 -4.98
CA ARG A 56 -3.76 3.53 -4.46
C ARG A 56 -4.08 3.80 -2.99
N LEU A 57 -3.05 3.79 -2.15
CA LEU A 57 -3.08 4.24 -0.75
C LEU A 57 -2.52 5.66 -0.64
N THR A 58 -3.16 6.49 0.18
CA THR A 58 -2.68 7.80 0.57
C THR A 58 -2.64 7.91 2.10
N VAL A 59 -1.48 8.29 2.64
CA VAL A 59 -1.30 8.65 4.05
C VAL A 59 -0.99 10.14 4.12
N HIS A 60 -1.90 10.91 4.69
CA HIS A 60 -1.77 12.36 4.84
C HIS A 60 -0.96 12.73 6.09
N ALA A 61 -0.34 13.92 6.07
CA ALA A 61 0.41 14.49 7.19
C ALA A 61 1.48 13.55 7.77
N VAL A 62 2.26 12.89 6.92
CA VAL A 62 3.22 11.83 7.30
C VAL A 62 4.14 12.25 8.44
N THR A 63 4.40 11.34 9.37
CA THR A 63 5.28 11.52 10.53
C THR A 63 6.30 10.38 10.61
N VAL A 64 7.28 10.51 11.51
CA VAL A 64 8.25 9.43 11.78
C VAL A 64 7.59 8.14 12.31
N HIS A 65 6.38 8.21 12.86
CA HIS A 65 5.64 7.02 13.33
C HIS A 65 5.04 6.21 12.18
N ASP A 66 4.96 6.78 10.98
CA ASP A 66 4.52 6.07 9.79
C ASP A 66 5.67 5.26 9.17
N ASN A 67 6.91 5.43 9.64
CA ASN A 67 8.04 4.61 9.20
C ASN A 67 7.74 3.12 9.37
N GLY A 68 8.28 2.32 8.46
CA GLY A 68 8.06 0.88 8.44
C GLY A 68 7.73 0.34 7.07
N VAL A 69 7.21 -0.88 7.05
CA VAL A 69 6.99 -1.66 5.84
C VAL A 69 5.52 -1.63 5.45
N TYR A 70 5.24 -1.19 4.23
CA TYR A 70 3.91 -1.18 3.62
C TYR A 70 3.77 -2.33 2.62
N SER A 71 2.76 -3.17 2.85
CA SER A 71 2.39 -4.30 1.98
C SER A 71 0.93 -4.18 1.53
N CYS A 72 0.60 -4.87 0.44
CA CYS A 72 -0.78 -4.99 -0.02
C CYS A 72 -1.18 -6.45 -0.25
N GLU A 73 -2.49 -6.70 -0.19
CA GLU A 73 -3.13 -7.90 -0.70
C GLU A 73 -4.13 -7.51 -1.79
N ALA A 74 -4.09 -8.23 -2.89
CA ALA A 74 -5.05 -8.15 -3.97
C ALA A 74 -5.91 -9.43 -3.99
N GLU A 75 -7.22 -9.27 -4.12
CA GLU A 75 -8.18 -10.38 -4.16
C GLU A 75 -9.11 -10.24 -5.36
N ASN A 76 -9.28 -11.32 -6.12
CA ASN A 76 -10.35 -11.44 -7.09
C ASN A 76 -10.88 -12.89 -7.09
N SER A 77 -11.71 -13.25 -8.08
CA SER A 77 -12.29 -14.59 -8.22
C SER A 77 -11.27 -15.72 -8.43
N ALA A 78 -10.02 -15.41 -8.79
CA ALA A 78 -8.94 -16.39 -8.89
C ALA A 78 -8.27 -16.71 -7.54
N GLY A 79 -8.38 -15.82 -6.54
CA GLY A 79 -7.79 -15.99 -5.23
C GLY A 79 -7.25 -14.70 -4.61
N ILE A 80 -6.31 -14.85 -3.69
CA ILE A 80 -5.67 -13.77 -2.93
C ILE A 80 -4.16 -13.87 -3.12
N VAL A 81 -3.51 -12.74 -3.44
CA VAL A 81 -2.06 -12.62 -3.52
C VAL A 81 -1.59 -11.46 -2.65
N ARG A 82 -0.54 -11.69 -1.87
CA ARG A 82 0.15 -10.65 -1.09
C ARG A 82 1.37 -10.15 -1.85
N SER A 83 1.76 -8.89 -1.61
CA SER A 83 2.96 -8.33 -2.23
C SER A 83 4.20 -9.16 -1.95
N PHE A 84 4.99 -9.41 -3.00
CA PHE A 84 6.32 -10.03 -2.90
C PHE A 84 7.39 -8.97 -2.60
N GLU A 85 7.19 -7.76 -3.13
CA GLU A 85 8.04 -6.59 -2.89
C GLU A 85 7.25 -5.52 -2.14
N ASP A 86 7.66 -5.28 -0.91
CA ASP A 86 7.05 -4.27 -0.03
C ASP A 86 7.78 -2.92 -0.15
N TYR A 87 7.07 -1.85 0.21
CA TYR A 87 7.66 -0.51 0.26
C TYR A 87 8.12 -0.17 1.68
N VAL A 88 9.37 0.25 1.83
CA VAL A 88 9.93 0.69 3.12
C VAL A 88 9.92 2.21 3.19
N LEU A 89 9.08 2.76 4.07
CA LEU A 89 9.15 4.17 4.44
C LEU A 89 10.21 4.36 5.53
N SER A 90 11.19 5.21 5.25
CA SER A 90 12.24 5.59 6.19
C SER A 90 12.49 7.09 6.15
N LEU A 91 11.71 7.84 6.94
CA LEU A 91 11.96 9.25 7.20
C LEU A 91 13.04 9.42 8.27
N PRO A 92 13.91 10.46 8.17
CA PRO A 92 14.92 10.74 9.17
C PRO A 92 14.30 11.01 10.55
N VAL A 93 14.74 10.26 11.56
CA VAL A 93 14.46 10.56 12.97
C VAL A 93 15.55 11.52 13.43
N ARG A 94 15.16 12.72 13.88
CA ARG A 94 16.12 13.69 14.43
C ARG A 94 16.58 13.26 15.81
#